data_AF-A0A495ZCR2-F1
#
_entry.id   AF-A0A495ZCR2-F1
#
_cell.length_a   1.000
_cell.length_b   1.000
_cell.length_c   1.000
_cell.angle_alpha   90.00
_cell.angle_beta   90.00
_cell.angle_gamma   90.00
#
_symmetry.space_group_name_H-M   'P 1'
#
loop_
_entity.id
_entity.type
_entity.pdbx_description
1 polymer ?
#
loop_
_entity_poly.entity_id
_entity_poly.type
_entity_poly.pdbx_seq_one_letter_code
_entity_poly.pdbx_strand_id
1 'polypeptide(L)' 'MNPGIGNKPIGNRIIESRTRGGARIYWRIRGSQFEILGISGKDNQQKVIDEVLKHFGDK' A
#
# COMPACT_ATOMS: atom_id res chain seq x y z
N MET A 1 7.28 18.36 -1.23
CA MET A 1 6.67 17.03 -1.49
C MET A 1 5.23 17.05 -0.97
N ASN A 2 4.22 16.74 -1.78
CA ASN A 2 2.83 16.73 -1.34
C ASN A 2 2.52 15.42 -0.59
N PRO A 3 2.18 15.44 0.72
CA PRO A 3 1.99 14.22 1.51
C PRO A 3 0.80 13.34 1.03
N GLY A 4 -0.08 13.89 0.20
CA GLY A 4 -1.25 13.20 -0.34
C GLY A 4 -1.03 12.43 -1.65
N ILE A 5 0.13 12.55 -2.30
CA ILE A 5 0.43 11.96 -3.61
C ILE A 5 1.83 11.32 -3.59
N GLY A 6 1.98 10.18 -4.26
CA GLY A 6 3.26 9.48 -4.40
C GLY A 6 3.30 8.15 -3.68
N ASN A 7 4.50 7.57 -3.60
CA ASN A 7 4.70 6.23 -3.07
C ASN A 7 5.30 6.29 -1.66
N LYS A 8 4.76 5.49 -0.73
CA LYS A 8 5.27 5.37 0.63
C LYS A 8 5.50 3.90 0.98
N PRO A 9 6.69 3.50 1.43
CA PRO A 9 6.89 2.15 1.95
C PRO A 9 6.09 2.00 3.26
N ILE A 10 5.42 0.87 3.41
CA ILE A 10 4.65 0.53 4.63
C ILE A 10 5.25 -0.65 5.41
N GLY A 11 6.43 -1.11 5.00
CA GLY A 11 7.12 -2.28 5.57
C GLY A 11 7.01 -3.50 4.66
N ASN A 12 7.78 -4.55 4.95
CA ASN A 12 7.68 -5.88 4.31
C ASN A 12 7.76 -5.87 2.78
N ARG A 13 8.55 -4.93 2.22
CA ARG A 13 8.68 -4.69 0.76
C ARG A 13 7.36 -4.31 0.08
N ILE A 14 6.39 -3.80 0.84
CA ILE A 14 5.09 -3.33 0.34
C ILE A 14 5.12 -1.81 0.26
N ILE A 15 4.59 -1.29 -0.85
CA ILE A 15 4.50 0.13 -1.17
C ILE A 15 3.03 0.53 -1.24
N GLU A 16 2.70 1.64 -0.61
CA GLU A 16 1.43 2.35 -0.77
C GLU A 16 1.59 3.46 -1.82
N SER A 17 0.90 3.36 -2.95
CA SER A 17 0.76 4.46 -3.91
C SER A 17 -0.47 5.30 -3.58
N ARG A 18 -0.28 6.62 -3.52
CA ARG A 18 -1.31 7.59 -3.16
C ARG A 18 -1.69 8.44 -4.37
N THR A 19 -2.97 8.47 -4.67
CA THR A 19 -3.52 9.33 -5.73
C THR A 19 -3.99 10.68 -5.16
N ARG A 20 -4.05 11.70 -6.03
CA ARG A 20 -4.60 13.03 -5.70
C ARG A 20 -6.04 12.96 -5.19
N GLY A 21 -6.84 12.04 -5.74
CA GLY A 21 -8.24 11.81 -5.35
C GLY A 21 -8.43 11.12 -4.01
N GLY A 22 -7.35 10.69 -3.33
CA GLY A 22 -7.43 10.05 -2.01
C GLY A 22 -7.43 8.52 -2.04
N ALA A 23 -7.50 7.90 -3.21
CA ALA A 23 -7.32 6.45 -3.35
C ALA A 23 -5.88 6.04 -3.01
N ARG A 24 -5.73 4.83 -2.50
CA ARG A 24 -4.47 4.17 -2.13
C ARG A 24 -4.44 2.78 -2.75
N ILE A 25 -3.27 2.37 -3.22
CA ILE A 25 -3.02 1.01 -3.74
C ILE A 25 -1.81 0.46 -3.01
N TYR A 26 -1.93 -0.73 -2.45
CA TYR A 26 -0.85 -1.44 -1.78
C TYR A 26 -0.32 -2.54 -2.69
N TRP A 27 0.97 -2.51 -2.99
CA TRP A 27 1.56 -3.43 -3.95
C TRP A 27 2.99 -3.80 -3.56
N ARG A 28 3.47 -4.90 -4.15
CA ARG A 28 4.89 -5.29 -4.09
C ARG A 28 5.30 -5.94 -5.40
N ILE A 29 6.61 -6.04 -5.59
CA ILE A 29 7.20 -6.83 -6.68
C ILE A 29 7.90 -8.03 -6.05
N ARG A 30 7.60 -9.23 -6.54
CA ARG A 30 8.24 -10.50 -6.15
C ARG A 30 8.74 -11.21 -7.41
N GLY A 31 10.06 -11.20 -7.61
CA GLY A 31 10.65 -11.71 -8.84
C GLY A 31 10.13 -10.94 -10.07
N SER A 32 9.47 -11.63 -10.99
CA SER A 32 8.83 -11.05 -12.17
C SER A 32 7.36 -10.68 -11.99
N GLN A 33 6.77 -10.89 -10.80
CA GLN A 33 5.36 -10.64 -10.55
C GLN A 33 5.14 -9.31 -9.85
N PHE A 34 4.15 -8.56 -10.33
CA PHE A 34 3.61 -7.38 -9.68
C PHE A 34 2.29 -7.78 -8.99
N GLU A 35 2.21 -7.61 -7.68
CA GLU A 35 1.05 -8.02 -6.88
C GLU A 35 0.35 -6.78 -6.31
N ILE A 36 -0.97 -6.68 -6.52
CA ILE A 36 -1.83 -5.74 -5.78
C ILE A 36 -2.40 -6.48 -4.58
N LEU A 37 -2.08 -5.98 -3.39
CA LEU A 37 -2.42 -6.61 -2.11
C LEU A 37 -3.65 -5.98 -1.46
N GLY A 38 -3.99 -4.75 -1.85
CA GLY A 38 -5.17 -4.06 -1.36
C GLY A 38 -5.37 -2.69 -1.99
N ILE A 39 -6.56 -2.13 -1.76
CA ILE A 39 -6.94 -0.77 -2.14
C ILE A 39 -7.67 -0.11 -0.97
N SER A 40 -7.55 1.20 -0.82
CA SER A 40 -8.24 1.95 0.25
C SER A 40 -8.49 3.40 -0.15
N GLY A 41 -9.33 4.08 0.62
CA GLY A 41 -9.48 5.52 0.64
C GLY A 41 -8.72 6.14 1.82
N LYS A 42 -8.85 7.45 2.01
CA LYS A 42 -8.23 8.14 3.17
C LYS A 42 -8.85 7.70 4.50
N ASP A 43 -10.13 7.38 4.47
CA ASP A 43 -11.01 7.04 5.60
C ASP A 43 -10.69 5.68 6.22
N ASN A 44 -10.27 4.70 5.41
CA ASN A 44 -9.96 3.35 5.88
C ASN A 44 -8.48 2.95 5.68
N GLN A 45 -7.61 3.93 5.39
CA GLN A 45 -6.21 3.72 5.06
C GLN A 45 -5.47 2.82 6.07
N GLN A 46 -5.51 3.18 7.36
CA GLN A 46 -4.76 2.44 8.39
C GLN A 46 -5.27 1.01 8.54
N LYS A 47 -6.59 0.81 8.55
CA LYS A 47 -7.20 -0.52 8.64
C LYS A 47 -6.74 -1.44 7.52
N VAL A 48 -6.66 -0.93 6.28
CA VAL A 48 -6.19 -1.73 5.14
C VAL A 48 -4.69 -1.99 5.22
N ILE A 49 -3.88 -1.03 5.68
CA ILE A 49 -2.44 -1.26 5.95
C ILE A 49 -2.26 -2.41 6.93
N ASP A 50 -3.00 -2.40 8.03
CA ASP A 50 -2.88 -3.40 9.09
C ASP A 50 -3.22 -4.80 8.57
N GLU A 51 -4.33 -4.94 7.83
CA GLU A 51 -4.71 -6.23 7.23
C GLU A 51 -3.72 -6.69 6.15
N VAL A 52 -3.23 -5.77 5.31
CA VAL A 52 -2.21 -6.09 4.29
C VAL A 52 -0.92 -6.59 4.94
N LEU A 53 -0.44 -5.93 5.99
CA LEU A 53 0.78 -6.35 6.69
C LEU A 53 0.58 -7.66 7.44
N LYS A 54 -0.59 -7.85 8.05
CA LYS A 54 -0.95 -9.10 8.75
C LYS A 54 -0.98 -10.31 7.82
N HIS A 55 -1.52 -10.16 6.62
CA HIS A 55 -1.70 -11.27 5.67
C HIS A 55 -0.52 -11.48 4.72
N PHE A 56 0.21 -10.42 4.36
CA PHE A 56 1.24 -10.47 3.33
C PHE A 56 2.62 -10.01 3.81
N GLY A 57 2.74 -9.57 5.06
CA GLY A 57 4.03 -9.24 5.66
C GLY A 57 4.97 -10.44 5.68
N ASP A 58 6.22 -10.23 5.25
CA ASP A 58 7.28 -11.21 5.44
C ASP A 58 7.49 -11.36 6.97
N LYS A 59 7.55 -12.60 7.48
CA LYS A 59 7.88 -12.90 8.88
C LYS A 59 9.36 -12.74 9.15
#